data_AF-A0A369MIU5-F1
#
_entry.id   AF-A0A369MIU5-F1
#
_cell.length_a   1.000
_cell.length_b   1.000
_cell.length_c   1.000
_cell.angle_alpha   90.00
_cell.angle_beta   90.00
_cell.angle_gamma   90.00
#
_symmetry.space_group_name_H-M   'P 1'
#
loop_
_entity.id
_entity.type
_entity.pdbx_description
1 polymer ?
#
loop_
_entity_poly.entity_id
_entity_poly.type
_entity_poly.pdbx_seq_one_letter_code
_entity_poly.pdbx_strand_id
1 'polypeptide(L)'
;MEAVKDVANAMSDMTVDERLTVDGVDVRVGYAGEGDQRVTEAEIRAYIERGALKHVNSAVTGLVLLVDGENVDIRYDLAPVTFDRIRRITGYLVGTMDRWNDAKTSEESDRVKHGVCRDDRAFACANGC
;
A
#
# COMPACT_ATOMS: atom_id res chain seq x y z
N MET A 1 7.03 7.42 3.01
CA MET A 1 5.58 7.46 3.29
C MET A 1 5.00 8.55 2.41
N GLU A 2 5.04 8.31 1.09
CA GLU A 2 4.98 9.36 0.08
C GLU A 2 4.31 8.76 -1.16
N ALA A 3 2.99 8.67 -1.12
CA ALA A 3 2.17 8.19 -2.24
C ALA A 3 0.74 8.78 -2.23
N VAL A 4 0.30 9.37 -1.11
CA VAL A 4 -1.03 10.00 -1.02
C VAL A 4 -1.08 11.45 -1.55
N LYS A 5 0.06 12.05 -1.91
CA LYS A 5 0.14 13.48 -2.31
C LYS A 5 -0.20 13.74 -3.78
N ASP A 6 -0.02 12.76 -4.66
CA ASP A 6 -0.16 13.00 -6.11
C ASP A 6 -1.62 13.07 -6.58
N VAL A 7 -2.53 12.36 -5.91
CA VAL A 7 -3.97 12.40 -6.24
C VAL A 7 -4.61 13.69 -5.76
N ALA A 8 -4.23 14.18 -4.58
CA ALA A 8 -4.74 15.46 -4.05
C ALA A 8 -4.39 16.63 -4.97
N ASN A 9 -3.23 16.59 -5.63
CA ASN A 9 -2.78 17.67 -6.52
C ASN A 9 -3.48 17.62 -7.89
N ALA A 10 -3.71 16.41 -8.44
CA ALA A 10 -4.43 16.25 -9.71
C ALA A 10 -5.94 16.56 -9.58
N MET A 11 -6.55 16.22 -8.44
CA MET A 11 -7.97 16.49 -8.16
C MET A 11 -8.25 17.97 -7.82
N SER A 12 -7.21 18.76 -7.50
CA SER A 12 -7.38 20.17 -7.11
C SER A 12 -7.69 21.09 -8.30
N ASP A 13 -7.42 20.65 -9.53
CA ASP A 13 -7.68 21.39 -10.77
C ASP A 13 -8.99 20.94 -11.44
N MET A 14 -9.73 20.00 -10.82
CA MET A 14 -10.96 19.45 -11.37
C MET A 14 -12.17 20.26 -10.93
N THR A 15 -13.08 20.47 -11.88
CA THR A 15 -14.22 21.38 -11.71
C THR A 15 -15.33 20.76 -10.86
N VAL A 16 -15.42 19.42 -10.84
CA VAL A 16 -16.41 18.66 -10.07
C VAL A 16 -15.75 17.46 -9.39
N ASP A 17 -15.94 17.32 -8.07
CA ASP A 17 -15.50 16.18 -7.24
C ASP A 17 -16.73 15.43 -6.70
N GLU A 18 -17.07 14.30 -7.30
CA GLU A 18 -18.14 13.41 -6.84
C GLU A 18 -17.56 12.28 -5.99
N ARG A 19 -18.16 12.06 -4.82
CA ARG A 19 -17.78 10.98 -3.90
C ARG A 19 -18.98 10.10 -3.64
N LEU A 20 -18.80 8.81 -3.86
CA LEU A 20 -19.84 7.82 -3.72
C LEU A 20 -19.24 6.47 -3.32
N THR A 21 -20.08 5.58 -2.80
CA THR A 21 -19.67 4.24 -2.42
C THR A 21 -20.46 3.25 -3.27
N VAL A 22 -19.76 2.41 -4.04
CA VAL A 22 -20.37 1.31 -4.82
C VAL A 22 -19.82 0.00 -4.30
N ASP A 23 -20.69 -0.94 -3.96
CA ASP A 23 -20.33 -2.30 -3.53
C ASP A 23 -19.28 -2.33 -2.38
N GLY A 24 -19.29 -1.31 -1.52
CA GLY A 24 -18.37 -1.16 -0.39
C GLY A 24 -16.98 -0.61 -0.73
N VAL A 25 -16.77 -0.15 -1.97
CA VAL A 25 -15.54 0.51 -2.45
C VAL A 25 -15.74 2.02 -2.43
N ASP A 26 -14.76 2.75 -1.91
CA ASP A 26 -14.77 4.22 -1.93
C ASP A 26 -14.42 4.74 -3.34
N VAL A 27 -15.38 5.38 -4.00
CA VAL A 27 -15.22 5.89 -5.36
C VAL A 27 -15.16 7.41 -5.35
N ARG A 28 -14.14 7.96 -6.02
CA ARG A 28 -13.99 9.38 -6.29
C ARG A 28 -13.95 9.61 -7.79
N VAL A 29 -14.81 10.47 -8.30
CA VAL A 29 -14.88 10.83 -9.72
C VAL A 29 -14.63 12.32 -9.83
N GLY A 30 -13.53 12.69 -10.48
CA GLY A 30 -13.22 14.05 -10.83
C GLY A 30 -13.54 14.30 -12.31
N TYR A 31 -14.09 15.47 -12.63
CA TYR A 31 -14.33 15.91 -14.01
C TYR A 31 -13.51 17.18 -14.31
N ALA A 32 -12.77 17.18 -15.41
CA ALA A 32 -11.93 18.30 -15.83
C ALA A 32 -12.81 19.49 -16.27
N GLY A 33 -13.93 19.23 -16.96
CA GLY A 33 -14.88 20.22 -17.43
C GLY A 33 -16.33 19.96 -17.02
N GLU A 34 -17.17 21.00 -17.07
CA GLU A 34 -18.60 20.89 -16.78
C GLU A 34 -19.37 20.06 -17.81
N GLY A 35 -18.85 19.98 -19.04
CA GLY A 35 -19.44 19.25 -20.17
C GLY A 35 -18.93 17.82 -20.36
N ASP A 36 -18.10 17.32 -19.45
CA ASP A 36 -17.54 15.97 -19.54
C ASP A 36 -18.64 14.90 -19.44
N GLN A 37 -18.42 13.79 -20.13
CA GLN A 37 -19.35 12.67 -20.11
C GLN A 37 -19.46 12.10 -18.70
N ARG A 38 -20.68 12.08 -18.15
CA ARG A 38 -20.93 11.55 -16.80
C ARG A 38 -20.73 10.04 -16.76
N VAL A 39 -19.98 9.59 -15.76
CA VAL A 39 -19.74 8.17 -15.51
C VAL A 39 -20.97 7.58 -14.83
N THR A 40 -21.52 6.52 -15.40
CA THR A 40 -22.69 5.84 -14.82
C THR A 40 -22.27 4.82 -13.75
N GLU A 41 -23.16 4.51 -12.81
CA GLU A 41 -22.87 3.49 -11.78
C GLU A 41 -22.55 2.11 -12.38
N ALA A 42 -23.19 1.74 -13.50
CA ALA A 42 -22.90 0.50 -14.21
C ALA A 42 -21.46 0.47 -14.75
N GLU A 43 -20.96 1.60 -15.23
CA GLU A 43 -19.58 1.76 -15.69
C GLU A 43 -18.59 1.70 -14.51
N ILE A 44 -18.91 2.37 -13.39
CA ILE A 44 -18.12 2.30 -12.15
C ILE A 44 -17.99 0.84 -11.69
N ARG A 45 -19.09 0.09 -11.66
CA ARG A 45 -19.09 -1.34 -11.31
C ARG A 45 -18.22 -2.16 -12.25
N ALA A 46 -18.27 -1.89 -13.56
CA ALA A 46 -17.41 -2.55 -14.53
C ALA A 46 -15.92 -2.26 -14.29
N TYR A 47 -15.56 -1.04 -13.88
CA TYR A 47 -14.19 -0.71 -13.48
C TYR A 47 -13.76 -1.43 -12.20
N ILE A 48 -14.64 -1.53 -11.20
CA ILE A 48 -14.35 -2.29 -9.98
C ILE A 48 -14.10 -3.77 -10.31
N GLU A 49 -14.96 -4.39 -11.13
CA GLU A 49 -14.82 -5.79 -11.55
C GLU A 49 -13.52 -6.01 -12.32
N ARG A 50 -13.19 -5.11 -13.26
CA ARG A 50 -11.91 -5.14 -13.98
C ARG A 50 -10.72 -5.02 -13.01
N GLY A 51 -10.82 -4.17 -12.00
CA GLY A 51 -9.80 -4.02 -10.95
C GLY A 51 -9.60 -5.33 -10.17
N ALA A 52 -10.68 -5.98 -9.77
CA ALA A 52 -10.63 -7.27 -9.07
C ALA A 52 -9.99 -8.37 -9.93
N LEU A 53 -10.30 -8.43 -11.23
CA LEU A 53 -9.68 -9.40 -12.15
C LEU A 53 -8.19 -9.13 -12.37
N LYS A 54 -7.77 -7.87 -12.40
CA LYS A 54 -6.36 -7.49 -12.59
C LYS A 54 -5.52 -7.71 -11.33
N HIS A 55 -6.13 -7.59 -10.16
CA HIS A 55 -5.46 -7.67 -8.86
C HIS A 55 -5.95 -8.87 -8.04
N VAL A 56 -5.76 -10.08 -8.57
CA VAL A 56 -6.22 -11.33 -7.92
C VAL A 56 -5.69 -11.51 -6.49
N ASN A 57 -4.52 -10.95 -6.18
CA ASN A 57 -3.87 -11.09 -4.87
C ASN A 57 -4.24 -9.99 -3.86
N SER A 58 -5.04 -8.99 -4.25
CA SER A 58 -5.42 -7.89 -3.35
C SER A 58 -6.80 -7.34 -3.68
N ALA A 59 -7.62 -7.15 -2.64
CA ALA A 59 -8.93 -6.52 -2.80
C ALA A 59 -8.80 -5.03 -3.17
N VAL A 60 -9.62 -4.57 -4.11
CA VAL A 60 -9.76 -3.14 -4.43
C VAL A 60 -10.56 -2.48 -3.30
N THR A 61 -9.96 -1.49 -2.65
CA THR A 61 -10.57 -0.73 -1.53
C THR A 61 -11.05 0.65 -1.96
N GLY A 62 -10.42 1.23 -2.99
CA GLY A 62 -10.81 2.52 -3.53
C GLY A 62 -10.62 2.59 -5.04
N LEU A 63 -11.40 3.46 -5.67
CA LEU A 63 -11.36 3.74 -7.10
C LEU A 63 -11.36 5.26 -7.30
N VAL A 64 -10.37 5.76 -8.03
CA VAL A 64 -10.32 7.16 -8.45
C VAL A 64 -10.40 7.22 -9.97
N LEU A 65 -11.38 7.96 -10.47
CA LEU A 65 -11.62 8.21 -11.88
C LEU A 65 -11.37 9.69 -12.15
N LEU A 66 -10.51 10.01 -13.11
CA LEU A 66 -10.32 11.37 -13.60
C LEU A 66 -10.81 11.41 -15.05
N VAL A 67 -11.89 12.14 -15.29
CA VAL A 67 -12.51 12.26 -16.60
C VAL A 67 -12.02 13.54 -17.27
N ASP A 68 -11.58 13.41 -18.52
CA ASP A 68 -11.19 14.52 -19.40
C ASP A 68 -11.81 14.29 -20.79
N GLY A 69 -12.97 14.93 -21.02
CA GLY A 69 -13.79 14.72 -22.21
C GLY A 69 -14.28 13.28 -22.35
N GLU A 70 -13.68 12.54 -23.30
CA GLU A 70 -13.99 11.13 -23.58
C GLU A 70 -12.99 10.16 -22.92
N ASN A 71 -11.92 10.67 -22.32
CA ASN A 71 -10.88 9.85 -21.69
C ASN A 71 -11.12 9.71 -20.19
N VAL A 72 -10.80 8.53 -19.65
CA VAL A 72 -10.90 8.25 -18.22
C VAL A 72 -9.60 7.65 -17.72
N ASP A 73 -8.93 8.36 -16.83
CA ASP A 73 -7.80 7.84 -16.07
C ASP A 73 -8.30 7.09 -14.84
N ILE A 74 -7.86 5.83 -14.68
CA ILE A 74 -8.33 4.93 -13.64
C ILE A 74 -7.19 4.61 -12.68
N ARG A 75 -7.41 4.85 -11.38
CA ARG A 75 -6.48 4.47 -10.31
C ARG A 75 -7.20 3.61 -9.27
N TYR A 76 -6.57 2.49 -8.89
CA TYR A 76 -7.09 1.59 -7.87
C TYR A 76 -6.26 1.72 -6.59
N ASP A 77 -6.95 1.89 -5.46
CA ASP A 77 -6.37 1.77 -4.14
C ASP A 77 -6.57 0.33 -3.66
N LEU A 78 -5.46 -0.40 -3.48
CA LEU A 78 -5.47 -1.83 -3.15
C LEU A 78 -5.24 -2.04 -1.65
N ALA A 79 -5.90 -3.07 -1.11
CA ALA A 79 -5.68 -3.51 0.25
C ALA A 79 -4.20 -3.95 0.45
N PRO A 80 -3.58 -3.61 1.59
CA PRO A 80 -2.24 -4.07 1.89
C PRO A 80 -2.22 -5.60 2.00
N VAL A 81 -1.36 -6.23 1.19
CA VAL A 81 -1.14 -7.68 1.24
C VAL A 81 0.02 -7.97 2.19
N THR A 82 -0.16 -8.93 3.09
CA THR A 82 0.91 -9.38 3.97
C THR A 82 2.00 -10.05 3.16
N PHE A 83 3.26 -9.71 3.44
CA PHE A 83 4.42 -10.36 2.84
C PHE A 83 5.23 -11.09 3.90
N ASP A 84 5.77 -12.24 3.52
CA ASP A 84 6.68 -12.99 4.37
C ASP A 84 8.09 -12.40 4.31
N ARG A 85 8.72 -12.29 5.49
CA ARG A 85 10.12 -11.88 5.60
C ARG A 85 11.02 -13.11 5.58
N ILE A 86 11.74 -13.29 4.48
CA ILE A 86 12.73 -14.35 4.32
C ILE A 86 14.07 -13.88 4.90
N ARG A 87 14.75 -14.76 5.65
CA ARG A 87 16.09 -14.55 6.21
C ARG A 87 17.10 -15.43 5.47
N ARG A 88 18.32 -14.93 5.29
CA ARG A 88 19.43 -15.73 4.74
C ARG A 88 20.37 -16.16 5.84
N ILE A 89 20.44 -17.46 6.11
CA ILE A 89 21.27 -18.02 7.19
C ILE A 89 22.05 -19.19 6.61
N THR A 90 23.38 -19.04 6.68
CA THR A 90 24.36 -19.96 6.08
C THR A 90 24.00 -20.45 4.68
N GLY A 91 23.94 -19.50 3.73
CA GLY A 91 23.82 -19.82 2.30
C GLY A 91 22.38 -19.97 1.78
N TYR A 92 21.40 -20.32 2.61
CA TYR A 92 20.02 -20.60 2.19
C TYR A 92 19.01 -19.52 2.62
N LEU A 93 17.96 -19.36 1.81
CA LEU A 93 16.81 -18.49 2.08
C LEU A 93 15.75 -19.28 2.87
N VAL A 94 15.48 -18.87 4.10
CA VAL A 94 14.52 -19.54 5.01
C VAL A 94 13.52 -18.51 5.54
N GLY A 95 12.22 -18.84 5.53
CA GLY A 95 11.15 -17.98 6.03
C GLY A 95 11.09 -17.94 7.57
N THR A 96 10.26 -18.79 8.16
CA THR A 96 10.08 -18.90 9.62
C THR A 96 11.21 -19.71 10.28
N MET A 97 11.37 -19.57 11.62
CA MET A 97 12.39 -20.29 12.39
C MET A 97 11.95 -21.71 12.83
N ASP A 98 10.75 -22.15 12.44
CA ASP A 98 10.11 -23.38 12.97
C ASP A 98 10.88 -24.67 12.67
N ARG A 99 11.80 -24.65 11.70
CA ARG A 99 12.57 -25.83 11.25
C ARG A 99 14.05 -25.77 11.61
N TRP A 100 14.46 -24.84 12.46
CA TRP A 100 15.87 -24.65 12.76
C TRP A 100 16.33 -25.60 13.86
N ASN A 101 17.59 -26.01 13.78
CA ASN A 101 18.23 -26.71 14.88
C ASN A 101 18.69 -25.70 15.95
N ASP A 102 18.86 -26.18 17.18
CA ASP A 102 19.18 -25.33 18.33
C ASP A 102 20.45 -24.51 18.13
N ALA A 103 21.45 -25.08 17.45
CA ALA A 103 22.71 -24.40 17.15
C ALA A 103 22.52 -23.14 16.29
N LYS A 104 21.64 -23.17 15.27
CA LYS A 104 21.38 -22.02 14.41
C LYS A 104 20.47 -20.98 15.05
N THR A 105 19.55 -21.42 15.91
CA THR A 105 18.73 -20.51 16.72
C THR A 105 19.59 -19.70 17.70
N SER A 106 20.59 -20.34 18.31
CA SER A 106 21.58 -19.64 19.17
C SER A 106 22.42 -18.66 18.37
N GLU A 107 22.97 -19.07 17.23
CA GLU A 107 23.80 -18.21 16.37
C GLU A 107 23.04 -16.95 15.90
N GLU A 108 21.76 -17.07 15.53
CA GLU A 108 20.93 -15.92 15.17
C GLU A 108 20.64 -15.01 16.37
N SER A 109 20.48 -15.58 17.58
CA SER A 109 20.28 -14.80 18.80
C SER A 109 21.50 -13.93 19.13
N ASP A 110 22.70 -14.41 18.81
CA ASP A 110 23.95 -13.68 19.00
C ASP A 110 24.21 -12.59 17.95
N ARG A 111 23.38 -12.50 16.89
CA ARG A 111 23.58 -11.50 15.83
C ARG A 111 23.26 -10.09 16.29
N VAL A 112 24.22 -9.19 16.10
CA VAL A 112 24.07 -7.76 16.33
C VAL A 112 23.44 -7.08 15.11
N LYS A 113 22.32 -6.37 15.33
CA LYS A 113 21.66 -5.57 14.28
C LYS A 113 22.35 -4.21 14.21
N HIS A 114 23.09 -3.96 13.13
CA HIS A 114 23.65 -2.63 12.84
C HIS A 114 22.60 -1.74 12.17
N GLY A 115 22.52 -0.46 12.55
CA GLY A 115 21.65 0.52 11.88
C GLY A 115 20.23 0.67 12.44
N VAL A 116 19.88 -0.02 13.53
CA VAL A 116 18.78 0.46 14.39
C VAL A 116 19.36 1.55 15.28
N CYS A 117 19.16 2.82 14.93
CA CYS A 117 19.34 3.91 15.87
C CYS A 117 18.47 3.55 17.08
N ARG A 118 19.12 3.16 18.19
CA ARG A 118 18.48 3.13 19.49
C ARG A 118 18.27 4.59 19.85
N ASP A 119 17.09 5.15 19.60
CA ASP A 119 16.68 6.29 20.40
C ASP A 119 16.64 5.82 21.85
N ASP A 120 17.48 6.48 22.64
CA ASP A 120 17.50 6.54 24.10
C ASP A 120 17.49 5.23 24.87
N ARG A 121 18.67 4.63 25.00
CA ARG A 121 19.09 4.12 26.31
C ARG A 121 20.35 4.85 26.72
N ALA A 122 20.17 5.87 27.56
CA ALA A 122 21.23 6.47 28.34
C ALA A 122 22.05 5.36 29.00
N PHE A 123 23.28 5.17 28.52
CA PHE A 123 24.29 4.45 29.27
C PHE A 123 24.62 5.30 30.49
N ALA A 124 23.86 5.12 31.58
CA ALA A 124 24.37 5.45 32.89
C ALA A 124 25.47 4.44 33.21
N CYS A 125 26.72 4.81 32.93
CA CYS A 125 27.88 4.14 33.50
C CYS A 125 27.81 4.28 35.02
N ALA A 126 27.21 3.29 35.69
CA ALA A 126 27.38 3.10 37.11
C ALA A 126 28.63 2.25 37.32
N ASN A 127 29.73 2.92 37.66
CA ASN A 127 30.80 2.56 38.60
C ASN A 127 32.16 3.03 38.08
N GLY A 128 32.77 3.89 38.89
CA GLY A 128 34.04 4.55 38.58
C GLY A 128 35.24 3.60 38.64
N CYS A 129 36.14 3.81 37.69
CA CYS A 129 37.60 3.82 37.74
C CYS A 129 38.10 4.14 36.32
#